data_AF-A0A812U7R5-F1
#
_entry.id   AF-A0A812U7R5-F1
#
_cell.length_a   1.000
_cell.length_b   1.000
_cell.length_c   1.000
_cell.angle_alpha   90.00
_cell.angle_beta   90.00
_cell.angle_gamma   90.00
#
_symmetry.space_group_name_H-M   'P 1'
#
loop_
_entity.id
_entity.type
_entity.pdbx_description
1 polymer ?
#
loop_
_entity_poly.entity_id
_entity_poly.type
_entity_poly.pdbx_seq_one_letter_code
_entity_poly.pdbx_strand_id
1 'polypeptide(L)'
;WQPANYKVKEQAAPSNTPAKDLEQTVRDLVQGKGGSVDGVWLAGKIAPSFNTHVRENSRRNDGSLKKWLMSIPGIEIETHQHQNHWCVKLA
;
A
#
# COMPACT_ATOMS: atom_id res chain seq x y z
N TRP A 1 -22.15 -6.80 -39.82
CA TRP A 1 -21.15 -5.99 -39.10
C TRP A 1 -21.80 -5.44 -37.84
N GLN A 2 -21.37 -5.90 -36.67
CA GLN A 2 -21.86 -5.41 -35.36
C GLN A 2 -20.73 -4.58 -34.73
N PRO A 3 -20.95 -3.32 -34.31
CA PRO A 3 -19.95 -2.61 -33.54
C PRO A 3 -19.96 -3.07 -32.08
N ALA A 4 -18.76 -3.33 -31.57
CA ALA A 4 -18.48 -3.91 -30.28
C ALA A 4 -18.97 -3.06 -29.10
N ASN A 5 -19.44 -3.79 -28.11
CA ASN A 5 -19.84 -3.44 -26.75
C ASN A 5 -18.82 -2.51 -26.05
N TYR A 6 -19.07 -1.20 -26.00
CA TYR A 6 -18.33 -0.27 -25.14
C TYR A 6 -18.81 -0.46 -23.70
N LYS A 7 -18.05 -1.20 -22.89
CA LYS A 7 -18.19 -1.16 -21.43
C LYS A 7 -17.76 0.23 -20.97
N VAL A 8 -18.74 1.04 -20.57
CA VAL A 8 -18.53 2.31 -19.87
C VAL A 8 -17.66 2.00 -18.64
N LYS A 9 -16.44 2.53 -18.63
CA LYS A 9 -15.57 2.49 -17.46
C LYS A 9 -16.29 3.25 -16.34
N GLU A 10 -16.56 2.51 -15.27
CA GLU A 10 -17.10 3.02 -14.02
C GLU A 10 -16.30 4.25 -13.57
N GLN A 11 -17.05 5.29 -13.19
CA GLN A 11 -16.58 6.64 -12.94
C GLN A 11 -15.46 6.65 -11.90
N ALA A 12 -14.29 7.15 -12.30
CA ALA A 12 -13.19 7.47 -11.40
C ALA A 12 -13.64 8.61 -10.46
N ALA A 13 -13.68 8.30 -9.16
CA ALA A 13 -13.89 9.25 -8.07
C ALA A 13 -12.76 10.31 -8.03
N PRO A 14 -13.00 11.48 -7.41
CA PRO A 14 -12.28 12.71 -7.70
C PRO A 14 -10.80 12.69 -7.30
N SER A 15 -10.01 13.30 -8.18
CA SER A 15 -8.56 13.50 -8.15
C SER A 15 -8.09 14.43 -7.03
N ASN A 16 -7.94 13.87 -5.81
CA ASN A 16 -7.09 14.28 -4.68
C ASN A 16 -7.52 13.37 -3.51
N THR A 17 -6.88 12.27 -3.10
CA THR A 17 -5.47 12.08 -2.79
C THR A 17 -5.24 10.56 -2.59
N PRO A 18 -4.97 9.77 -3.63
CA PRO A 18 -4.93 8.30 -3.51
C PRO A 18 -3.84 7.80 -2.54
N ALA A 19 -2.82 8.62 -2.27
CA ALA A 19 -1.82 8.34 -1.24
C ALA A 19 -2.39 8.39 0.18
N LYS A 20 -3.26 9.37 0.51
CA LYS A 20 -3.87 9.47 1.85
C LYS A 20 -4.86 8.32 2.13
N ASP A 21 -5.60 7.90 1.10
CA ASP A 21 -6.47 6.73 1.21
C ASP A 21 -5.64 5.45 1.43
N LEU A 22 -4.45 5.37 0.83
CA LEU A 22 -3.53 4.27 1.03
C LEU A 22 -2.92 4.27 2.44
N GLU A 23 -2.56 5.44 2.99
CA GLU A 23 -2.11 5.58 4.38
C GLU A 23 -3.17 5.09 5.37
N GLN A 24 -4.43 5.50 5.18
CA GLN A 24 -5.54 5.03 6.02
C GLN A 24 -5.75 3.52 5.87
N THR A 25 -5.69 3.00 4.64
CA THR A 25 -5.76 1.54 4.38
C THR A 25 -4.67 0.78 5.13
N VAL A 26 -3.43 1.30 5.18
CA VAL A 26 -2.36 0.69 5.97
C VAL A 26 -2.75 0.65 7.44
N ARG A 27 -3.21 1.76 8.01
CA ARG A 27 -3.61 1.82 9.42
C ARG A 27 -4.72 0.84 9.74
N ASP A 28 -5.76 0.77 8.90
CA ASP A 28 -6.89 -0.14 9.09
C ASP A 28 -6.45 -1.61 9.04
N LEU A 29 -5.53 -1.95 8.11
CA LEU A 29 -4.98 -3.31 8.00
C LEU A 29 -4.13 -3.70 9.22
N VAL A 30 -3.31 -2.78 9.73
CA VAL A 30 -2.47 -3.02 10.90
C VAL A 30 -3.34 -3.10 12.17
N GLN A 31 -4.31 -2.19 12.32
CA GLN A 31 -5.25 -2.17 13.45
C GLN A 31 -6.13 -3.43 13.48
N GLY A 32 -6.69 -3.82 12.34
CA GLY A 32 -7.52 -5.03 12.21
C GLY A 32 -6.78 -6.35 12.50
N LYS A 33 -5.44 -6.29 12.62
CA LYS A 33 -4.58 -7.42 13.00
C LYS A 33 -4.00 -7.32 14.41
N GLY A 34 -4.50 -6.39 15.22
CA GLY A 34 -4.05 -6.21 16.61
C GLY A 34 -2.88 -5.24 16.77
N GLY A 35 -2.68 -4.34 15.81
CA GLY A 35 -1.69 -3.25 15.90
C GLY A 35 -0.29 -3.62 15.40
N SER A 36 -0.09 -4.82 14.88
CA SER A 36 1.21 -5.29 14.35
C SER A 36 1.00 -6.32 13.23
N VAL A 37 1.72 -6.17 12.11
CA VAL A 37 1.63 -7.08 10.96
C VAL A 37 2.99 -7.37 10.35
N ASP A 38 3.12 -8.54 9.72
CA ASP A 38 4.26 -8.88 8.88
C ASP A 38 4.33 -7.95 7.66
N GLY A 39 5.51 -7.40 7.40
CA GLY A 39 5.74 -6.44 6.34
C GLY A 39 5.65 -7.04 4.93
N VAL A 40 5.97 -8.33 4.76
CA VAL A 40 5.81 -9.05 3.48
C VAL A 40 4.32 -9.24 3.18
N TRP A 41 3.53 -9.60 4.18
CA TRP A 41 2.07 -9.70 4.08
C TRP A 41 1.45 -8.35 3.72
N LEU A 42 1.82 -7.28 4.43
CA LEU A 42 1.30 -5.93 4.17
C LEU A 42 1.69 -5.48 2.76
N ALA A 43 2.95 -5.65 2.36
CA ALA A 43 3.42 -5.35 1.01
C ALA A 43 2.62 -6.11 -0.06
N GLY A 44 2.26 -7.37 0.18
CA GLY A 44 1.39 -8.13 -0.72
C GLY A 44 -0.01 -7.51 -0.91
N LYS A 45 -0.50 -6.74 0.05
CA LYS A 45 -1.80 -6.04 -0.02
C LYS A 45 -1.71 -4.67 -0.66
N ILE A 46 -0.67 -3.91 -0.34
CA ILE A 46 -0.60 -2.47 -0.69
C ILE A 46 0.37 -2.16 -1.82
N ALA A 47 1.30 -3.06 -2.18
CA ALA A 47 2.29 -2.79 -3.22
C ALA A 47 1.68 -2.46 -4.59
N PRO A 48 0.59 -3.12 -5.06
CA PRO A 48 -0.06 -2.73 -6.31
C PRO A 48 -0.56 -1.27 -6.27
N SER A 49 -1.30 -0.90 -5.23
CA SER A 49 -1.82 0.45 -5.05
C SER A 49 -0.70 1.49 -4.87
N PHE A 50 0.33 1.16 -4.09
CA PHE A 50 1.52 2.01 -3.92
C PHE A 50 2.24 2.24 -5.25
N ASN A 51 2.40 1.20 -6.06
CA ASN A 51 3.04 1.28 -7.37
C ASN A 51 2.22 2.10 -8.37
N THR A 52 0.90 1.99 -8.32
CA THR A 52 -0.01 2.78 -9.17
C THR A 52 -0.08 4.26 -8.75
N HIS A 53 -0.03 4.56 -7.46
CA HIS A 53 -0.36 5.90 -6.94
C HIS A 53 0.82 6.71 -6.40
N VAL A 54 1.94 6.07 -6.05
CA VAL A 54 3.09 6.73 -5.40
C VAL A 54 4.36 6.68 -6.25
N ARG A 55 4.62 5.56 -6.95
CA ARG A 55 5.85 5.41 -7.78
C ARG A 55 5.65 5.45 -9.28
N GLU A 56 4.42 5.34 -9.77
CA GLU A 56 4.09 5.22 -11.20
C GLU A 56 4.87 4.07 -11.91
N ASN A 57 5.31 3.03 -11.19
CA ASN A 57 6.11 1.92 -11.70
C ASN A 57 5.62 0.59 -11.11
N SER A 58 5.49 -0.46 -11.93
CA SER A 58 4.81 -1.71 -11.58
C SER A 58 5.65 -2.75 -10.81
N ARG A 59 6.99 -2.58 -10.70
CA ARG A 59 7.83 -3.58 -10.04
C ARG A 59 7.75 -3.50 -8.51
N ARG A 60 7.61 -4.65 -7.84
CA ARG A 60 7.67 -4.75 -6.36
C ARG A 60 9.03 -4.24 -5.86
N ASN A 61 9.01 -3.26 -4.97
CA ASN A 61 10.20 -2.71 -4.34
C ASN A 61 9.91 -2.45 -2.86
N ASP A 62 10.19 -3.47 -2.05
CA ASP A 62 9.95 -3.46 -0.62
C ASP A 62 10.75 -2.35 0.09
N GLY A 63 11.92 -1.98 -0.45
CA GLY A 63 12.73 -0.89 0.09
C GLY A 63 12.08 0.49 -0.03
N SER A 64 11.48 0.81 -1.17
CA SER A 64 10.76 2.08 -1.36
C SER A 64 9.44 2.11 -0.64
N LEU A 65 8.72 0.99 -0.60
CA LEU A 65 7.49 0.86 0.18
C LEU A 65 7.79 1.08 1.67
N LYS A 66 8.84 0.45 2.20
CA LYS A 66 9.28 0.61 3.59
C LYS A 66 9.63 2.05 3.94
N LYS A 67 10.38 2.74 3.06
CA LYS A 67 10.69 4.17 3.24
C LYS A 67 9.42 5.03 3.27
N TRP A 68 8.45 4.74 2.42
CA TRP A 68 7.17 5.44 2.43
C TRP A 68 6.38 5.16 3.71
N LEU A 69 6.29 3.91 4.15
CA LEU A 69 5.65 3.54 5.41
C LEU A 69 6.27 4.24 6.63
N MET A 70 7.61 4.37 6.66
CA MET A 70 8.32 5.13 7.71
C MET A 70 8.02 6.63 7.70
N SER A 71 7.52 7.17 6.58
CA SER A 71 7.13 8.58 6.50
C SER A 71 5.71 8.85 7.02
N ILE A 72 4.93 7.80 7.28
CA ILE A 72 3.55 7.91 7.78
C ILE A 72 3.59 8.09 9.30
N PRO A 73 3.07 9.20 9.85
CA PRO A 73 3.00 9.39 11.29
C PRO A 73 2.19 8.28 11.98
N GLY A 74 2.68 7.78 13.11
CA GLY A 74 2.05 6.70 13.87
C GLY A 74 2.28 5.30 13.31
N ILE A 75 3.19 5.14 12.33
CA ILE A 75 3.65 3.83 11.86
C ILE A 75 5.11 3.63 12.22
N GLU A 76 5.40 2.51 12.87
CA GLU A 76 6.74 2.05 13.16
C GLU A 76 7.08 0.82 12.32
N ILE A 77 8.33 0.76 11.86
CA ILE A 77 8.84 -0.41 11.15
C ILE A 77 10.02 -0.99 11.90
N GLU A 78 9.84 -2.20 12.39
CA GLU A 78 10.91 -2.99 12.97
C GLU A 78 11.54 -3.88 11.91
N THR A 79 12.86 -3.84 11.80
CA THR A 79 13.61 -4.70 10.88
C THR A 79 14.43 -5.67 11.69
N HIS A 80 14.19 -6.98 11.53
CA HIS A 80 15.05 -7.98 12.15
C HIS A 80 16.37 -8.08 11.39
N GLN A 81 17.42 -8.56 12.06
CA GLN A 81 18.79 -8.65 11.53
C GLN A 81 18.89 -9.52 10.25
N HIS A 82 17.89 -10.35 9.96
CA HIS A 82 17.71 -11.03 8.68
C HIS A 82 16.82 -10.19 7.76
N GLN A 83 17.38 -9.75 6.63
CA GLN A 83 16.83 -8.72 5.72
C GLN A 83 15.38 -8.94 5.24
N ASN A 84 14.84 -10.16 5.33
CA ASN A 84 13.50 -10.51 4.85
C ASN A 84 12.40 -10.46 5.92
N HIS A 85 12.75 -10.28 7.19
CA HIS A 85 11.77 -10.22 8.27
C HIS A 85 11.68 -8.80 8.81
N TRP A 86 10.60 -8.12 8.48
CA TRP A 86 10.27 -6.80 9.01
C TRP A 86 8.79 -6.75 9.38
N CYS A 87 8.49 -5.95 10.39
CA CYS A 87 7.17 -5.82 10.98
C CYS A 87 6.73 -4.36 10.89
N VAL A 88 5.43 -4.14 10.72
CA VAL A 88 4.79 -2.82 10.74
C VAL A 88 3.88 -2.75 11.96
N LYS A 89 4.08 -1.74 12.80
CA LYS A 89 3.32 -1.50 14.02
C LYS A 89 2.67 -0.13 14.00
N LEU A 90 1.55 0.00 14.71
CA LEU A 90 1.04 1.31 15.09
C LEU A 90 1.80 1.78 16.33
N ALA A 91 2.32 3.02 16.28
CA ALA A 91 3.00 3.67 17.40
C ALA A 91 2.00 4.15 18.46
#